data_AF-E3RW36-F1
#
_entry.id   AF-E3RW36-F1
#
_cell.length_a   1.000
_cell.length_b   1.000
_cell.length_c   1.000
_cell.angle_alpha   90.00
_cell.angle_beta   90.00
_cell.angle_gamma   90.00
#
_symmetry.space_group_name_H-M   'P 1'
#
loop_
_entity.id
_entity.type
_entity.pdbx_description
1 polymer ?
#
loop_
_entity_poly.entity_id
_entity_poly.type
_entity_poly.pdbx_seq_one_letter_code
_entity_poly.pdbx_strand_id
1 'polypeptide(L)'
;MMYMFTDYSKFFWYLFPILILRSWMDFVEISLIIIFYVSQRLYPRTPKIPQRLESFVYLLCCYNESYPELMISLDSLAEQKQLEAHKKAIIVVCDGRVRGKGMSKTAAAHLKEDIIEHPMSTIMAEAYTAWDGSSMDVEIVRGRFRGLPVICLIKNENRGKRDGIVLIRSFLHKFNQRESKPSLAMLSPKLFAELTGFVKNASIRSVDYAVGIDADTRFDPHCVFNLIQAIRESDRVMGVTGYIRPDPKTLGPFSVSYLYQNAEYMVGQHRRRLRQSLTSGRVTCLPGCCQILRVTECTMGDDILGKFGYYPRDTDGLFRTVRSMMSEDRDHICLVLAENAHVQTRVCLSARAFTTAPTIPSVFLSQRRRWTLGPLTSDSLLVSRKSTGWVERVAAMSSLIHLLVNPALFLSKFYRQLDPTTRYYLFFFENYRMIWDLLVIVMSTGSPTEAVQLFVGSMMYGYFAPLINFFTHLYTLYKLDDFRWGKTRVVVANKAVS
;
A
#
# COMPACT_ATOMS: atom_id res chain seq x y z
N MET A 1 -20.22 -5.58 -27.77
CA MET A 1 -20.99 -5.45 -26.51
C MET A 1 -21.97 -4.28 -26.51
N MET A 2 -21.57 -3.02 -26.81
CA MET A 2 -22.51 -1.89 -26.83
C MET A 2 -23.71 -2.10 -27.76
N TYR A 3 -23.48 -2.60 -28.98
CA TYR A 3 -24.54 -3.02 -29.91
C TYR A 3 -25.49 -4.07 -29.30
N MET A 4 -24.95 -5.08 -28.61
CA MET A 4 -25.78 -6.13 -28.02
C MET A 4 -26.74 -5.57 -26.96
N PHE A 5 -26.39 -4.48 -26.29
CA PHE A 5 -27.27 -3.82 -25.30
C PHE A 5 -28.45 -3.06 -25.93
N THR A 6 -28.50 -2.85 -27.25
CA THR A 6 -29.68 -2.25 -27.91
C THR A 6 -30.85 -3.23 -27.97
N ASP A 7 -30.56 -4.53 -27.95
CA ASP A 7 -31.55 -5.62 -27.89
C ASP A 7 -31.12 -6.66 -26.85
N TYR A 8 -31.27 -6.29 -25.58
CA TYR A 8 -30.81 -7.12 -24.45
C TYR A 8 -31.48 -8.50 -24.43
N SER A 9 -32.76 -8.59 -24.77
CA SER A 9 -33.53 -9.84 -24.77
C SER A 9 -32.95 -10.86 -25.75
N LYS A 10 -32.57 -10.41 -26.95
CA LYS A 10 -31.93 -11.27 -27.96
C LYS A 10 -30.57 -11.80 -27.50
N PHE A 11 -29.79 -10.99 -26.79
CA PHE A 11 -28.45 -11.34 -26.34
C PHE A 11 -28.37 -11.72 -24.86
N PHE A 12 -29.51 -12.07 -24.24
CA PHE A 12 -29.66 -12.27 -22.80
C PHE A 12 -28.58 -13.19 -22.22
N TRP A 13 -28.40 -14.37 -22.79
CA TRP A 13 -27.47 -15.39 -22.27
C TRP A 13 -26.00 -14.95 -22.28
N TYR A 14 -25.63 -13.98 -23.12
CA TYR A 14 -24.29 -13.41 -23.15
C TYR A 14 -24.15 -12.20 -22.21
N LEU A 15 -25.17 -11.34 -22.16
CA LEU A 15 -25.10 -10.08 -21.43
C LEU A 15 -25.44 -10.22 -19.96
N PHE A 16 -26.36 -11.13 -19.60
CA PHE A 16 -26.79 -11.33 -18.21
C PHE A 16 -25.62 -11.69 -17.30
N PRO A 17 -24.78 -12.72 -17.60
CA PRO A 17 -23.64 -13.05 -16.74
C PRO A 17 -22.65 -11.89 -16.59
N ILE A 18 -22.37 -11.16 -17.67
CA ILE A 18 -21.45 -10.01 -17.67
C ILE A 18 -22.00 -8.87 -16.81
N LEU A 19 -23.29 -8.59 -16.93
CA LEU A 19 -23.97 -7.51 -16.23
C LEU A 19 -24.01 -7.75 -14.72
N ILE A 20 -24.29 -8.99 -14.29
CA ILE A 20 -24.38 -9.33 -12.87
C ILE A 20 -23.03 -9.67 -12.24
N LEU A 21 -21.99 -9.95 -13.04
CA LEU A 21 -20.71 -10.50 -12.55
C LEU A 21 -20.17 -9.74 -11.34
N ARG A 22 -20.15 -8.41 -11.41
CA ARG A 22 -19.59 -7.59 -10.32
C ARG A 22 -20.45 -7.67 -9.05
N SER A 23 -21.76 -7.49 -9.17
CA SER A 23 -22.68 -7.50 -8.04
C SER A 23 -22.79 -8.90 -7.41
N TRP A 24 -22.72 -9.96 -8.23
CA TRP A 24 -22.64 -11.34 -7.77
C TRP A 24 -21.33 -11.62 -7.02
N MET A 25 -20.18 -11.16 -7.54
CA MET A 25 -18.91 -11.28 -6.80
C MET A 25 -18.97 -10.54 -5.46
N ASP A 26 -19.52 -9.33 -5.43
CA ASP A 26 -19.69 -8.59 -4.17
C ASP A 26 -20.56 -9.38 -3.17
N PHE A 27 -21.65 -9.98 -3.64
CA PHE A 27 -22.49 -10.87 -2.82
C PHE A 27 -21.71 -12.06 -2.26
N VAL A 28 -20.93 -12.76 -3.09
CA VAL A 28 -20.10 -13.89 -2.64
C VAL A 28 -19.04 -13.42 -1.64
N GLU A 29 -18.36 -12.31 -1.90
CA GLU A 29 -17.33 -11.79 -1.00
C GLU A 29 -17.89 -11.42 0.37
N ILE A 30 -19.01 -10.71 0.41
CA ILE A 30 -19.69 -10.32 1.65
C ILE A 30 -20.22 -11.55 2.39
N SER A 31 -20.84 -12.50 1.69
CA SER A 31 -21.32 -13.75 2.30
C SER A 31 -20.19 -14.52 2.96
N LEU A 32 -19.04 -14.64 2.27
CA LEU A 32 -17.85 -15.27 2.82
C LEU A 32 -17.30 -14.52 4.04
N ILE A 33 -17.30 -13.18 4.02
CA ILE A 33 -16.91 -12.39 5.20
C ILE A 33 -17.80 -12.75 6.38
N ILE A 34 -19.13 -12.73 6.21
CA ILE A 34 -20.08 -13.02 7.29
C ILE A 34 -19.85 -14.43 7.87
N ILE A 35 -19.74 -15.45 7.00
CA ILE A 35 -19.53 -16.84 7.41
C ILE A 35 -18.21 -16.99 8.19
N PHE A 36 -17.10 -16.47 7.66
CA PHE A 36 -15.79 -16.63 8.29
C PHE A 36 -15.62 -15.73 9.52
N TYR A 37 -16.29 -14.57 9.57
CA TYR A 37 -16.34 -13.73 10.76
C TYR A 37 -17.03 -14.45 11.92
N VAL A 38 -18.18 -15.08 11.66
CA VAL A 38 -18.88 -15.90 12.65
C VAL A 38 -18.02 -17.10 13.07
N SER A 39 -17.39 -17.78 12.12
CA SER A 39 -16.48 -18.89 12.42
C SER A 39 -15.31 -18.45 13.32
N GLN A 40 -14.69 -17.29 13.06
CA GLN A 40 -13.59 -16.78 13.87
C GLN A 40 -14.06 -16.32 15.26
N ARG A 41 -15.31 -15.88 15.41
CA ARG A 41 -15.90 -15.61 16.73
C ARG A 41 -16.10 -16.88 17.55
N LEU A 42 -16.49 -17.97 16.91
CA LEU A 42 -16.64 -19.27 17.57
C LEU A 42 -15.28 -19.92 17.88
N TYR A 43 -14.28 -19.70 17.03
CA TYR A 43 -12.93 -20.23 17.17
C TYR A 43 -11.90 -19.09 17.12
N PRO A 44 -11.78 -18.29 18.20
CA PRO A 44 -10.91 -17.13 18.22
C PRO A 44 -9.44 -17.53 18.08
N ARG A 45 -8.71 -16.75 17.28
CA ARG A 45 -7.25 -16.88 17.19
C ARG A 45 -6.63 -16.01 18.26
N THR A 46 -5.86 -16.62 19.14
CA THR A 46 -5.11 -15.90 20.17
C THR A 46 -3.73 -15.53 19.64
N PRO A 47 -3.33 -14.25 19.70
CA PRO A 47 -1.96 -13.85 19.39
C PRO A 47 -0.97 -14.64 20.25
N LYS A 48 0.06 -15.21 19.62
CA LYS A 48 1.13 -15.88 20.36
C LYS A 48 1.98 -14.84 21.07
N ILE A 49 2.08 -14.94 22.39
CA ILE A 49 3.02 -14.13 23.17
C ILE A 49 4.42 -14.71 22.94
N PRO A 50 5.36 -13.94 22.37
CA PRO A 50 6.70 -14.43 22.11
C PRO A 50 7.49 -14.57 23.42
N GLN A 51 8.44 -15.52 23.46
CA GLN A 51 9.33 -15.68 24.62
C GLN A 51 10.30 -14.50 24.79
N ARG A 52 10.73 -13.89 23.68
CA ARG A 52 11.52 -12.66 23.65
C ARG A 52 10.70 -11.54 23.01
N LEU A 53 10.82 -10.34 23.54
CA LEU A 53 10.25 -9.17 22.88
C LEU A 53 10.90 -8.98 21.51
N GLU A 54 10.06 -8.77 20.51
CA GLU A 54 10.49 -8.55 19.14
C GLU A 54 11.12 -7.17 19.00
N SER A 55 12.14 -7.08 18.16
CA SER A 55 12.73 -5.81 17.77
C SER A 55 12.32 -5.46 16.35
N PHE A 56 12.14 -4.18 16.04
CA PHE A 56 11.66 -3.78 14.72
C PHE A 56 12.23 -2.44 14.28
N VAL A 57 12.18 -2.21 12.96
CA VAL A 57 12.62 -0.97 12.34
C VAL A 57 11.45 -0.30 11.64
N TYR A 58 11.31 1.00 11.84
CA TYR A 58 10.47 1.83 11.00
C TYR A 58 11.22 2.19 9.72
N LEU A 59 10.63 1.89 8.56
CA LEU A 59 11.14 2.28 7.25
C LEU A 59 10.27 3.40 6.70
N LEU A 60 10.84 4.60 6.62
CA LEU A 60 10.20 5.78 6.05
C LEU A 60 10.93 6.19 4.77
N CYS A 61 10.21 6.26 3.65
CA CYS A 61 10.75 6.77 2.40
C CYS A 61 10.18 8.17 2.12
N CYS A 62 11.05 9.11 1.80
CA CYS A 62 10.68 10.49 1.45
C CYS A 62 11.42 10.95 0.19
N TYR A 63 10.89 11.99 -0.44
CA TYR A 63 11.36 12.58 -1.67
C TYR A 63 11.29 14.12 -1.64
N ASN A 64 10.09 14.67 -1.53
CA ASN A 64 9.82 16.10 -1.66
C ASN A 64 8.73 16.60 -0.69
N GLU A 65 8.52 15.84 0.37
CA GLU A 65 7.64 16.18 1.48
C GLU A 65 8.16 17.43 2.19
N SER A 66 7.22 18.21 2.70
CA SER A 66 7.45 19.42 3.47
C SER A 66 7.75 19.09 4.93
N TYR A 67 8.29 20.06 5.67
CA TYR A 67 8.53 19.91 7.10
C TYR A 67 7.29 19.42 7.89
N PRO A 68 6.07 19.98 7.70
CA PRO A 68 4.89 19.47 8.41
C PRO A 68 4.53 18.03 8.05
N GLU A 69 4.68 17.63 6.78
CA GLU A 69 4.41 16.25 6.32
C GLU A 69 5.36 15.27 7.04
N LEU A 70 6.67 15.56 7.02
CA LEU A 70 7.70 14.75 7.69
C LEU A 70 7.48 14.67 9.20
N MET A 71 7.18 15.80 9.84
CA MET A 71 6.95 15.86 11.29
C MET A 71 5.71 15.05 11.69
N ILE A 72 4.59 15.16 10.95
CA ILE A 72 3.38 14.37 11.24
C ILE A 72 3.68 12.87 11.23
N SER A 73 4.47 12.39 10.25
CA SER A 73 4.85 10.99 10.18
C SER A 73 5.78 10.59 11.32
N LEU A 74 6.89 11.30 11.51
CA LEU A 74 7.89 10.97 12.53
C LEU A 74 7.35 11.08 13.95
N ASP A 75 6.58 12.14 14.25
CA ASP A 75 5.91 12.32 15.54
C ASP A 75 5.00 11.12 15.84
N SER A 76 4.22 10.67 14.86
CA SER A 76 3.32 9.53 15.04
C SER A 76 4.04 8.20 15.29
N LEU A 77 5.29 8.06 14.83
CA LEU A 77 6.15 6.91 15.14
C LEU A 77 6.69 6.99 16.58
N ALA A 78 7.08 8.18 17.02
CA ALA A 78 7.58 8.42 18.38
C ALA A 78 6.48 8.26 19.45
N GLU A 79 5.24 8.62 19.12
CA GLU A 79 4.08 8.62 20.03
C GLU A 79 3.35 7.27 20.13
N GLN A 80 3.87 6.21 19.51
CA GLN A 80 3.24 4.87 19.59
C GLN A 80 3.25 4.33 21.02
N LYS A 81 2.08 3.89 21.48
CA LYS A 81 1.83 3.39 22.85
C LYS A 81 2.02 1.88 22.93
N GLN A 82 2.33 1.38 24.14
CA GLN A 82 2.49 -0.05 24.45
C GLN A 82 3.67 -0.71 23.71
N LEU A 83 4.68 0.09 23.36
CA LEU A 83 5.89 -0.33 22.63
C LEU A 83 7.18 0.13 23.31
N GLU A 84 7.11 0.57 24.56
CA GLU A 84 8.23 1.15 25.33
C GLU A 84 9.31 0.09 25.61
N ALA A 85 8.91 -1.15 25.85
CA ALA A 85 9.82 -2.26 26.10
C ALA A 85 10.47 -2.83 24.82
N HIS A 86 9.87 -2.58 23.66
CA HIS A 86 10.38 -3.06 22.38
C HIS A 86 11.58 -2.24 21.91
N LYS A 87 12.63 -2.91 21.42
CA LYS A 87 13.78 -2.23 20.79
C LYS A 87 13.41 -1.82 19.37
N LYS A 88 13.51 -0.52 19.08
CA LYS A 88 13.06 0.06 17.81
C LYS A 88 13.95 1.20 17.35
N ALA A 89 14.05 1.38 16.04
CA ALA A 89 14.83 2.44 15.40
C ALA A 89 14.11 2.91 14.12
N ILE A 90 14.41 4.14 13.69
CA ILE A 90 13.89 4.70 12.44
C ILE A 90 15.00 4.71 11.40
N ILE A 91 14.73 4.12 10.25
CA ILE A 91 15.54 4.26 9.05
C ILE A 91 14.75 5.08 8.03
N VAL A 92 15.29 6.25 7.70
CA VAL A 92 14.76 7.13 6.67
C VAL A 92 15.57 6.97 5.39
N VAL A 93 14.91 6.86 4.24
CA VAL A 93 15.55 6.95 2.92
C VAL A 93 15.00 8.16 2.18
N CYS A 94 15.85 9.16 1.97
CA CYS A 94 15.52 10.36 1.21
C CYS A 94 16.02 10.24 -0.24
N ASP A 95 15.10 10.31 -1.20
CA ASP A 95 15.33 10.00 -2.61
C ASP A 95 15.82 11.20 -3.42
N GLY A 96 17.06 11.63 -3.16
CA GLY A 96 17.63 12.82 -3.78
C GLY A 96 17.38 14.10 -2.96
N ARG A 97 17.93 15.21 -3.46
CA ARG A 97 17.83 16.55 -2.85
C ARG A 97 16.87 17.43 -3.61
N VAL A 98 15.60 17.06 -3.57
CA VAL A 98 14.58 17.72 -4.37
C VAL A 98 13.75 18.69 -3.54
N ARG A 99 13.50 19.87 -4.13
CA ARG A 99 12.63 20.89 -3.57
C ARG A 99 11.33 20.96 -4.37
N GLY A 100 10.20 20.95 -3.66
CA GLY A 100 8.91 21.24 -4.24
C GLY A 100 8.74 22.74 -4.49
N LYS A 101 7.94 23.10 -5.51
CA LYS A 101 7.60 24.50 -5.80
C LYS A 101 7.07 25.21 -4.54
N GLY A 102 7.69 26.35 -4.18
CA GLY A 102 7.30 27.17 -3.04
C GLY A 102 7.90 26.78 -1.69
N MET A 103 8.71 25.70 -1.61
CA MET A 103 9.41 25.35 -0.36
C MET A 103 10.73 26.09 -0.24
N SER A 104 11.15 26.42 0.99
CA SER A 104 12.44 27.03 1.26
C SER A 104 13.58 26.01 1.17
N LYS A 105 13.40 24.85 1.81
CA LYS A 105 14.38 23.75 1.90
C LYS A 105 13.92 22.47 1.18
N THR A 106 14.86 21.57 0.93
CA THR A 106 14.58 20.20 0.46
C THR A 106 14.17 19.31 1.66
N ALA A 107 13.52 18.18 1.39
CA ALA A 107 13.23 17.19 2.43
C ALA A 107 14.51 16.72 3.15
N ALA A 108 15.58 16.51 2.39
CA ALA A 108 16.92 16.17 2.91
C ALA A 108 17.46 17.24 3.88
N ALA A 109 17.32 18.54 3.54
CA ALA A 109 17.77 19.62 4.39
C ALA A 109 16.92 19.74 5.67
N HIS A 110 15.60 19.58 5.59
CA HIS A 110 14.75 19.51 6.77
C HIS A 110 15.15 18.37 7.72
N LEU A 111 15.39 17.17 7.18
CA LEU A 111 15.82 16.02 7.98
C LEU A 111 17.14 16.28 8.71
N LYS A 112 18.12 16.86 8.00
CA LYS A 112 19.47 17.09 8.52
C LYS A 112 19.54 18.27 9.50
N GLU A 113 18.87 19.37 9.20
CA GLU A 113 19.06 20.65 9.90
C GLU A 113 17.99 20.91 10.96
N ASP A 114 16.75 20.48 10.72
CA ASP A 114 15.59 20.91 11.50
C ASP A 114 14.95 19.77 12.34
N ILE A 115 15.14 18.50 11.94
CA ILE A 115 14.39 17.36 12.49
C ILE A 115 15.27 16.41 13.33
N ILE A 116 16.39 15.93 12.78
CA ILE A 116 17.25 14.97 13.49
C ILE A 116 18.05 15.70 14.58
N GLU A 117 17.87 15.27 15.82
CA GLU A 117 18.57 15.79 17.00
C GLU A 117 20.01 15.28 17.01
N HIS A 118 20.96 16.18 17.26
CA HIS A 118 22.41 15.90 17.29
C HIS A 118 22.91 15.18 16.02
N PRO A 119 22.71 15.78 14.83
CA PRO A 119 23.00 15.12 13.56
C PRO A 119 24.51 14.95 13.33
N MET A 120 24.95 13.71 13.14
CA MET A 120 26.28 13.37 12.64
C MET A 120 26.18 12.97 11.17
N SER A 121 26.88 13.70 10.31
CA SER A 121 26.83 13.53 8.86
C SER A 121 28.11 12.89 8.33
N THR A 122 27.97 11.91 7.45
CA THR A 122 29.11 11.29 6.75
C THR A 122 28.72 11.00 5.31
N ILE A 123 29.56 11.42 4.37
CA ILE A 123 29.35 11.16 2.95
C ILE A 123 30.08 9.87 2.60
N MET A 124 29.40 8.98 1.88
CA MET A 124 29.95 7.72 1.41
C MET A 124 29.79 7.63 -0.10
N ALA A 125 30.93 7.64 -0.80
CA ALA A 125 30.97 7.34 -2.22
C ALA A 125 30.72 5.85 -2.45
N GLU A 126 30.02 5.51 -3.53
CA GLU A 126 29.71 4.14 -3.95
C GLU A 126 29.10 3.30 -2.82
N ALA A 127 28.18 3.91 -2.07
CA ALA A 127 27.63 3.33 -0.86
C ALA A 127 26.84 2.04 -1.18
N TYR A 128 26.15 1.99 -2.31
CA TYR A 128 25.46 0.80 -2.82
C TYR A 128 25.26 0.88 -4.33
N THR A 129 24.92 -0.26 -4.94
CA THR A 129 24.51 -0.37 -6.33
C THR A 129 22.99 -0.21 -6.42
N ALA A 130 22.50 0.83 -7.09
CA ALA A 130 21.07 1.04 -7.30
C ALA A 130 20.45 -0.12 -8.11
N TRP A 131 19.13 -0.25 -8.03
CA TRP A 131 18.39 -1.32 -8.72
C TRP A 131 18.53 -1.33 -10.26
N ASP A 132 18.98 -0.23 -10.86
CA ASP A 132 19.30 -0.12 -12.30
C ASP A 132 20.77 -0.45 -12.62
N GLY A 133 21.58 -0.81 -11.61
CA GLY A 133 22.98 -1.16 -11.73
C GLY A 133 23.96 0.01 -11.56
N SER A 134 23.47 1.24 -11.40
CA SER A 134 24.34 2.41 -11.19
C SER A 134 24.94 2.45 -9.79
N SER A 135 26.15 2.98 -9.65
CA SER A 135 26.76 3.25 -8.34
C SER A 135 26.10 4.47 -7.70
N MET A 136 25.78 4.40 -6.41
CA MET A 136 25.06 5.47 -5.70
C MET A 136 25.84 5.99 -4.49
N ASP A 137 26.08 7.29 -4.48
CA ASP A 137 26.61 8.01 -3.33
C ASP A 137 25.49 8.34 -2.34
N VAL A 138 25.80 8.23 -1.05
CA VAL A 138 24.83 8.47 0.03
C VAL A 138 25.47 9.35 1.11
N GLU A 139 24.77 10.40 1.50
CA GLU A 139 25.04 11.10 2.74
C GLU A 139 24.23 10.46 3.87
N ILE A 140 24.92 9.92 4.86
CA ILE A 140 24.33 9.28 6.03
C ILE A 140 24.28 10.30 7.15
N VAL A 141 23.08 10.58 7.66
CA VAL A 141 22.84 11.44 8.82
C VAL A 141 22.32 10.59 9.97
N ARG A 142 22.99 10.62 11.12
CA ARG A 142 22.61 9.88 12.32
C ARG A 142 22.27 10.81 13.44
N GLY A 143 21.34 10.41 14.30
CA GLY A 143 21.04 11.14 15.51
C GLY A 143 19.91 10.50 16.27
N ARG A 144 19.12 11.33 16.93
CA ARG A 144 17.90 10.93 17.62
C ARG A 144 16.70 11.72 17.12
N PHE A 145 15.53 11.20 17.38
CA PHE A 145 14.27 11.92 17.19
C PHE A 145 13.34 11.54 18.32
N ARG A 146 13.04 12.50 19.21
CA ARG A 146 12.21 12.27 20.40
C ARG A 146 12.66 11.03 21.21
N GLY A 147 13.98 10.87 21.36
CA GLY A 147 14.60 9.74 22.06
C GLY A 147 14.77 8.45 21.25
N LEU A 148 14.19 8.33 20.05
CA LEU A 148 14.37 7.18 19.18
C LEU A 148 15.66 7.31 18.36
N PRO A 149 16.48 6.24 18.21
CA PRO A 149 17.60 6.23 17.28
C PRO A 149 17.12 6.40 15.84
N VAL A 150 17.70 7.34 15.10
CA VAL A 150 17.36 7.60 13.69
C VAL A 150 18.63 7.62 12.83
N ILE A 151 18.53 6.98 11.67
CA ILE A 151 19.51 7.11 10.58
C ILE A 151 18.76 7.50 9.30
N CYS A 152 19.26 8.50 8.60
CA CYS A 152 18.73 8.97 7.33
C CYS A 152 19.78 8.76 6.25
N LEU A 153 19.42 8.03 5.20
CA LEU A 153 20.21 7.83 3.99
C LEU A 153 19.70 8.81 2.94
N ILE A 154 20.46 9.88 2.69
CA ILE A 154 20.16 10.85 1.65
C ILE A 154 20.88 10.42 0.38
N LYS A 155 20.13 9.88 -0.58
CA LYS A 155 20.66 9.50 -1.89
C LYS A 155 21.08 10.76 -2.65
N ASN A 156 22.19 10.70 -3.36
CA ASN A 156 22.62 11.84 -4.18
C ASN A 156 21.67 12.08 -5.35
N GLU A 157 21.15 11.00 -5.93
CA GLU A 157 20.22 11.03 -7.06
C GLU A 157 18.88 10.38 -6.73
N ASN A 158 17.84 10.77 -7.47
CA ASN A 158 16.53 10.13 -7.37
C ASN A 158 16.51 8.84 -8.21
N ARG A 159 16.33 7.70 -7.54
CA ARG A 159 16.15 6.38 -8.19
C ARG A 159 14.81 5.73 -7.84
N GLY A 160 13.90 6.48 -7.22
CA GLY A 160 12.58 6.03 -6.85
C GLY A 160 12.51 5.40 -5.46
N LYS A 161 11.29 5.38 -4.91
CA LYS A 161 10.95 4.76 -3.62
C LYS A 161 11.32 3.27 -3.59
N ARG A 162 11.10 2.55 -4.70
CA ARG A 162 11.37 1.10 -4.78
C ARG A 162 12.84 0.76 -4.51
N ASP A 163 13.75 1.51 -5.10
CA ASP A 163 15.19 1.36 -4.89
C ASP A 163 15.57 1.45 -3.40
N GLY A 164 15.02 2.45 -2.69
CA GLY A 164 15.22 2.61 -1.24
C GLY A 164 14.61 1.46 -0.42
N ILE A 165 13.44 0.96 -0.82
CA ILE A 165 12.81 -0.20 -0.18
C ILE A 165 13.66 -1.46 -0.35
N VAL A 166 14.15 -1.73 -1.56
CA VAL A 166 15.00 -2.90 -1.85
C VAL A 166 16.30 -2.81 -1.04
N LEU A 167 16.93 -1.63 -1.00
CA LEU A 167 18.14 -1.37 -0.23
C LEU A 167 17.96 -1.73 1.25
N ILE A 168 16.95 -1.16 1.91
CA ILE A 168 16.78 -1.37 3.35
C ILE A 168 16.29 -2.79 3.65
N ARG A 169 15.37 -3.36 2.86
CA ARG A 169 14.91 -4.74 3.08
C ARG A 169 16.04 -5.74 2.89
N SER A 170 16.90 -5.53 1.89
CA SER A 170 18.12 -6.32 1.71
C SER A 170 19.02 -6.20 2.94
N PHE A 171 19.31 -4.98 3.39
CA PHE A 171 20.09 -4.76 4.60
C PHE A 171 19.52 -5.48 5.82
N LEU A 172 18.21 -5.38 6.10
CA LEU A 172 17.58 -6.01 7.27
C LEU A 172 17.73 -7.54 7.23
N HIS A 173 17.55 -8.15 6.05
CA HIS A 173 17.74 -9.58 5.87
C HIS A 173 19.21 -10.00 6.11
N LYS A 174 20.15 -9.28 5.51
CA LYS A 174 21.59 -9.55 5.67
C LYS A 174 22.09 -9.29 7.09
N PHE A 175 21.53 -8.30 7.77
CA PHE A 175 21.85 -8.00 9.17
C PHE A 175 21.51 -9.19 10.08
N ASN A 176 20.38 -9.85 9.86
CA ASN A 176 20.00 -11.05 10.61
C ASN A 176 20.90 -12.25 10.33
N GLN A 177 21.49 -12.32 9.13
CA GLN A 177 22.39 -13.39 8.69
C GLN A 177 23.88 -13.05 8.85
N ARG A 178 24.23 -11.87 9.37
CA ARG A 178 25.61 -11.32 9.35
C ARG A 178 26.70 -12.26 9.86
N GLU A 179 26.39 -13.15 10.80
CA GLU A 179 27.36 -14.10 11.37
C GLU A 179 27.83 -15.14 10.33
N SER A 180 26.98 -15.45 9.34
CA SER A 180 27.33 -16.34 8.22
C SER A 180 28.03 -15.61 7.06
N LYS A 181 28.34 -14.31 7.21
CA LYS A 181 28.96 -13.45 6.18
C LYS A 181 28.27 -13.57 4.80
N PRO A 182 26.98 -13.23 4.71
CA PRO A 182 26.21 -13.41 3.48
C PRO A 182 26.74 -12.49 2.36
N SER A 183 26.43 -12.82 1.11
CA SER A 183 26.60 -11.88 0.00
C SER A 183 25.85 -10.60 0.32
N LEU A 184 26.53 -9.45 0.19
CA LEU A 184 25.94 -8.14 0.47
C LEU A 184 25.01 -7.64 -0.64
N ALA A 185 24.89 -8.41 -1.74
CA ALA A 185 24.10 -8.08 -2.91
C ALA A 185 24.41 -6.67 -3.43
N MET A 186 23.54 -5.71 -3.15
CA MET A 186 23.68 -4.33 -3.58
C MET A 186 24.49 -3.44 -2.64
N LEU A 187 24.72 -3.85 -1.39
CA LEU A 187 25.34 -3.01 -0.35
C LEU A 187 26.87 -3.05 -0.44
N SER A 188 27.53 -1.90 -0.32
CA SER A 188 28.98 -1.89 -0.08
C SER A 188 29.31 -2.41 1.33
N PRO A 189 30.50 -3.00 1.56
CA PRO A 189 30.93 -3.39 2.90
C PRO A 189 30.94 -2.24 3.90
N LYS A 190 31.31 -1.03 3.44
CA LYS A 190 31.32 0.18 4.27
C LYS A 190 29.90 0.55 4.72
N LEU A 191 28.94 0.63 3.79
CA LEU A 191 27.55 0.94 4.13
C LEU A 191 26.95 -0.14 5.04
N PHE A 192 27.21 -1.42 4.76
CA PHE A 192 26.72 -2.51 5.58
C PHE A 192 27.24 -2.43 7.02
N ALA A 193 28.53 -2.16 7.21
CA ALA A 193 29.14 -1.98 8.53
C ALA A 193 28.53 -0.79 9.28
N GLU A 194 28.35 0.33 8.57
CA GLU A 194 27.76 1.55 9.12
C GLU A 194 26.30 1.36 9.58
N LEU A 195 25.47 0.72 8.75
CA LEU A 195 24.08 0.41 9.12
C LEU A 195 24.02 -0.65 10.24
N THR A 196 24.90 -1.65 10.21
CA THR A 196 25.02 -2.66 11.27
C THR A 196 25.39 -2.02 12.61
N GLY A 197 26.34 -1.08 12.61
CA GLY A 197 26.73 -0.30 13.79
C GLY A 197 25.55 0.48 14.37
N PHE A 198 24.78 1.16 13.51
CA PHE A 198 23.57 1.87 13.93
C PHE A 198 22.54 0.95 14.60
N VAL A 199 22.20 -0.19 13.97
CA VAL A 199 21.19 -1.12 14.51
C VAL A 199 21.68 -1.75 15.83
N LYS A 200 22.97 -2.11 15.93
CA LYS A 200 23.56 -2.61 17.18
C LYS A 200 23.55 -1.56 18.29
N ASN A 201 23.84 -0.29 17.98
CA ASN A 201 23.80 0.81 18.94
C ASN A 201 22.38 1.10 19.45
N ALA A 202 21.35 0.80 18.64
CA ALA A 202 19.96 0.79 19.07
C ALA A 202 19.59 -0.43 19.98
N SER A 203 20.58 -1.23 20.39
CA SER A 203 20.41 -2.46 21.18
C SER A 203 19.58 -3.55 20.48
N ILE A 204 19.51 -3.52 19.15
CA ILE A 204 18.79 -4.51 18.35
C ILE A 204 19.77 -5.62 17.92
N ARG A 205 19.56 -6.85 18.42
CA ARG A 205 20.40 -8.02 18.08
C ARG A 205 19.99 -8.67 16.76
N SER A 206 18.69 -8.70 16.48
CA SER A 206 18.06 -9.20 15.27
C SER A 206 16.81 -8.36 15.03
N VAL A 207 16.47 -8.09 13.77
CA VAL A 207 15.26 -7.35 13.41
C VAL A 207 14.19 -8.36 13.07
N ASP A 208 13.10 -8.40 13.84
CA ASP A 208 12.00 -9.33 13.61
C ASP A 208 10.99 -8.77 12.61
N TYR A 209 10.74 -7.45 12.68
CA TYR A 209 9.77 -6.77 11.82
C TYR A 209 10.33 -5.51 11.16
N ALA A 210 9.89 -5.27 9.93
CA ALA A 210 9.99 -3.97 9.26
C ALA A 210 8.60 -3.35 9.16
N VAL A 211 8.44 -2.16 9.71
CA VAL A 211 7.19 -1.40 9.68
C VAL A 211 7.33 -0.28 8.65
N GLY A 212 6.58 -0.37 7.56
CA GLY A 212 6.58 0.64 6.49
C GLY A 212 5.59 1.77 6.75
N ILE A 213 6.03 3.00 6.49
CA ILE A 213 5.22 4.22 6.53
C ILE A 213 5.61 5.15 5.38
N ASP A 214 4.62 5.86 4.83
CA ASP A 214 4.85 6.94 3.86
C ASP A 214 5.06 8.27 4.61
N ALA A 215 5.90 9.15 4.08
CA ALA A 215 6.32 10.39 4.72
C ALA A 215 5.22 11.48 4.87
N ASP A 216 3.99 11.21 4.42
CA ASP A 216 2.81 12.06 4.54
C ASP A 216 1.65 11.35 5.28
N THR A 217 1.99 10.32 6.05
CA THR A 217 1.04 9.46 6.76
C THR A 217 1.21 9.58 8.27
N ARG A 218 0.09 9.64 9.00
CA ARG A 218 0.04 9.66 10.47
C ARG A 218 -0.48 8.33 11.00
N PHE A 219 0.25 7.69 11.91
CA PHE A 219 -0.26 6.53 12.63
C PHE A 219 -1.15 6.93 13.82
N ASP A 220 -2.19 6.14 14.05
CA ASP A 220 -2.93 6.17 15.31
C ASP A 220 -2.02 5.69 16.47
N PRO A 221 -2.20 6.16 17.72
CA PRO A 221 -1.30 5.82 18.83
C PRO A 221 -1.11 4.33 19.11
N HIS A 222 -2.08 3.47 18.78
CA HIS A 222 -1.96 2.01 18.96
C HIS A 222 -1.77 1.25 17.64
N CYS A 223 -1.47 1.95 16.54
CA CYS A 223 -1.39 1.36 15.21
C CYS A 223 -0.38 0.20 15.15
N VAL A 224 0.86 0.45 15.55
CA VAL A 224 1.95 -0.52 15.44
C VAL A 224 1.78 -1.66 16.43
N PHE A 225 1.26 -1.39 17.62
CA PHE A 225 0.88 -2.44 18.57
C PHE A 225 -0.16 -3.39 17.97
N ASN A 226 -1.23 -2.86 17.37
CA ASN A 226 -2.27 -3.66 16.72
C ASN A 226 -1.74 -4.44 15.50
N LEU A 227 -0.78 -3.89 14.76
CA LEU A 227 -0.08 -4.61 13.69
C LEU A 227 0.72 -5.80 14.23
N ILE A 228 1.45 -5.61 15.34
CA ILE A 228 2.21 -6.68 16.00
C ILE A 228 1.27 -7.75 16.55
N GLN A 229 0.13 -7.39 17.14
CA GLN A 229 -0.82 -8.40 17.61
C GLN A 229 -1.39 -9.24 16.47
N ALA A 230 -1.74 -8.61 15.35
CA ALA A 230 -2.25 -9.32 14.19
C ALA A 230 -1.20 -10.24 13.53
N ILE A 231 0.07 -9.83 13.46
CA ILE A 231 1.13 -10.67 12.88
C ILE A 231 1.47 -11.87 13.77
N ARG A 232 1.17 -11.78 15.09
CA ARG A 232 1.35 -12.86 16.08
C ARG A 232 0.26 -13.93 16.06
N GLU A 233 -0.84 -13.74 15.33
CA GLU A 233 -1.92 -14.75 15.26
C GLU A 233 -1.44 -16.10 14.70
N SER A 234 -0.42 -16.11 13.84
CA SER A 234 0.18 -17.33 13.31
C SER A 234 1.58 -17.06 12.75
N ASP A 235 2.47 -18.04 12.87
CA ASP A 235 3.81 -17.99 12.27
C ASP A 235 3.78 -17.99 10.73
N ARG A 236 2.64 -18.40 10.14
CA ARG A 236 2.40 -18.30 8.70
C ARG A 236 2.13 -16.87 8.25
N VAL A 237 1.72 -15.97 9.16
CA VAL A 237 1.41 -14.57 8.81
C VAL A 237 2.73 -13.80 8.71
N MET A 238 3.15 -13.53 7.47
CA MET A 238 4.40 -12.84 7.17
C MET A 238 4.21 -11.33 6.97
N GLY A 239 2.99 -10.87 6.77
CA GLY A 239 2.71 -9.45 6.58
C GLY A 239 1.29 -9.05 6.95
N VAL A 240 1.14 -7.86 7.51
CA VAL A 240 -0.16 -7.28 7.88
C VAL A 240 -0.22 -5.82 7.44
N THR A 241 -1.35 -5.39 6.91
CA THR A 241 -1.62 -3.98 6.63
C THR A 241 -2.66 -3.42 7.59
N GLY A 242 -2.55 -2.13 7.90
CA GLY A 242 -3.52 -1.40 8.70
C GLY A 242 -4.75 -0.95 7.93
N TYR A 243 -5.66 -0.29 8.64
CA TYR A 243 -6.82 0.41 8.10
C TYR A 243 -6.48 1.85 7.74
N ILE A 244 -6.57 2.17 6.45
CA ILE A 244 -6.20 3.47 5.91
C ILE A 244 -7.43 4.35 5.82
N ARG A 245 -7.32 5.58 6.32
CA ARG A 245 -8.35 6.62 6.24
C ARG A 245 -7.71 7.92 5.76
N PRO A 246 -8.44 8.81 5.08
CA PRO A 246 -7.92 10.17 4.89
C PRO A 246 -7.83 10.89 6.24
N ASP A 247 -6.84 11.76 6.43
CA ASP A 247 -6.68 12.54 7.65
C ASP A 247 -7.68 13.70 7.66
N PRO A 248 -8.67 13.73 8.60
CA PRO A 248 -9.59 14.85 8.72
C PRO A 248 -8.89 16.15 9.12
N LYS A 249 -7.70 16.09 9.75
CA LYS A 249 -6.94 17.27 10.17
C LYS A 249 -6.36 18.04 8.98
N THR A 250 -5.93 17.31 7.94
CA THR A 250 -5.29 17.91 6.76
C THR A 250 -6.30 18.49 5.77
N LEU A 251 -7.47 17.85 5.62
CA LEU A 251 -8.44 18.18 4.57
C LEU A 251 -9.69 18.91 5.06
N GLY A 252 -9.90 18.95 6.39
CA GLY A 252 -11.18 19.31 6.97
C GLY A 252 -12.17 18.13 7.01
N PRO A 253 -12.91 17.94 8.12
CA PRO A 253 -13.72 16.75 8.38
C PRO A 253 -14.93 16.54 7.45
N PHE A 254 -15.31 17.53 6.65
CA PHE A 254 -16.48 17.48 5.75
C PHE A 254 -16.16 17.92 4.32
N SER A 255 -14.87 18.00 3.94
CA SER A 255 -14.52 18.32 2.55
C SER A 255 -14.90 17.18 1.61
N VAL A 256 -15.21 17.51 0.36
CA VAL A 256 -15.63 16.54 -0.66
C VAL A 256 -14.57 15.46 -0.87
N SER A 257 -13.29 15.86 -0.97
CA SER A 257 -12.17 14.93 -1.10
C SER A 257 -12.06 13.99 0.10
N TYR A 258 -12.25 14.49 1.32
CA TYR A 258 -12.25 13.66 2.52
C TYR A 258 -13.40 12.65 2.51
N LEU A 259 -14.64 13.12 2.35
CA LEU A 259 -15.85 12.28 2.43
C LEU A 259 -15.82 11.16 1.37
N TYR A 260 -15.53 11.52 0.11
CA TYR A 260 -15.46 10.56 -0.98
C TYR A 260 -14.33 9.53 -0.78
N GLN A 261 -13.12 9.99 -0.45
CA GLN A 261 -11.97 9.10 -0.27
C GLN A 261 -12.13 8.19 0.96
N ASN A 262 -12.75 8.69 2.04
CA ASN A 262 -13.00 7.92 3.26
C ASN A 262 -13.97 6.76 2.97
N ALA A 263 -15.06 7.04 2.25
CA ALA A 263 -16.01 6.00 1.85
C ALA A 263 -15.39 4.98 0.89
N GLU A 264 -14.62 5.42 -0.11
CA GLU A 264 -13.93 4.49 -1.00
C GLU A 264 -12.96 3.57 -0.26
N TYR A 265 -12.16 4.11 0.66
CA TYR A 265 -11.26 3.33 1.49
C TYR A 265 -12.02 2.35 2.39
N MET A 266 -13.13 2.77 3.00
CA MET A 266 -13.98 1.89 3.80
C MET A 266 -14.45 0.69 2.97
N VAL A 267 -15.05 0.97 1.81
CA VAL A 267 -15.62 -0.02 0.89
C VAL A 267 -14.56 -1.00 0.38
N GLY A 268 -13.39 -0.52 -0.03
CA GLY A 268 -12.32 -1.37 -0.55
C GLY A 268 -11.69 -2.28 0.51
N GLN A 269 -11.55 -1.78 1.74
CA GLN A 269 -10.87 -2.51 2.82
C GLN A 269 -11.80 -3.51 3.52
N HIS A 270 -13.07 -3.16 3.74
CA HIS A 270 -14.05 -4.05 4.39
C HIS A 270 -14.66 -5.09 3.45
N ARG A 271 -14.44 -4.99 2.14
CA ARG A 271 -14.85 -6.03 1.17
C ARG A 271 -13.64 -6.85 0.73
N ARG A 272 -12.89 -6.35 -0.26
CA ARG A 272 -11.82 -7.13 -0.91
C ARG A 272 -10.73 -7.56 0.07
N ARG A 273 -10.21 -6.66 0.90
CA ARG A 273 -9.10 -7.00 1.83
C ARG A 273 -9.56 -7.85 3.01
N LEU A 274 -10.70 -7.51 3.61
CA LEU A 274 -11.24 -8.27 4.72
C LEU A 274 -11.58 -9.71 4.30
N ARG A 275 -12.24 -9.90 3.15
CA ARG A 275 -12.50 -11.23 2.60
C ARG A 275 -11.20 -12.01 2.39
N GLN A 276 -10.17 -11.38 1.85
CA GLN A 276 -8.86 -12.00 1.56
C GLN A 276 -8.17 -12.43 2.84
N SER A 277 -8.26 -11.58 3.87
CA SER A 277 -7.73 -11.89 5.19
C SER A 277 -8.48 -13.09 5.77
N LEU A 278 -9.80 -13.04 5.88
CA LEU A 278 -10.59 -14.05 6.59
C LEU A 278 -10.57 -15.43 5.91
N THR A 279 -10.70 -15.49 4.59
CA THR A 279 -10.87 -16.76 3.86
C THR A 279 -9.55 -17.41 3.46
N SER A 280 -8.79 -16.73 2.60
CA SER A 280 -7.56 -17.26 2.00
C SER A 280 -6.32 -16.95 2.84
N GLY A 281 -6.37 -15.91 3.68
CA GLY A 281 -5.21 -15.34 4.32
C GLY A 281 -4.22 -14.76 3.30
N ARG A 282 -4.71 -14.20 2.20
CA ARG A 282 -3.88 -13.76 1.05
C ARG A 282 -4.20 -12.35 0.62
N VAL A 283 -4.17 -11.40 1.54
CA VAL A 283 -4.28 -9.97 1.20
C VAL A 283 -3.19 -9.61 0.18
N THR A 284 -3.60 -9.30 -1.05
CA THR A 284 -2.68 -9.19 -2.19
C THR A 284 -1.94 -7.86 -2.26
N CYS A 285 -2.35 -6.88 -1.45
CA CYS A 285 -1.75 -5.55 -1.41
C CYS A 285 -1.66 -5.08 0.04
N LEU A 286 -0.44 -4.85 0.51
CA LEU A 286 -0.14 -4.19 1.79
C LEU A 286 0.43 -2.80 1.47
N PRO A 287 -0.36 -1.72 1.58
CA PRO A 287 0.10 -0.37 1.26
C PRO A 287 1.33 0.06 2.06
N GLY A 288 2.24 0.75 1.38
CA GLY A 288 3.48 1.27 1.93
C GLY A 288 3.26 2.26 3.06
N CYS A 289 2.12 2.96 3.04
CA CYS A 289 1.73 3.89 4.07
C CYS A 289 1.49 3.24 5.44
N CYS A 290 1.09 1.97 5.51
CA CYS A 290 0.86 1.27 6.78
C CYS A 290 0.92 -0.25 6.63
N GLN A 291 2.10 -0.81 6.87
CA GLN A 291 2.33 -2.25 6.83
C GLN A 291 3.39 -2.71 7.83
N ILE A 292 3.29 -3.96 8.27
CA ILE A 292 4.34 -4.67 8.99
C ILE A 292 4.68 -5.94 8.23
N LEU A 293 5.98 -6.25 8.11
CA LEU A 293 6.48 -7.45 7.47
C LEU A 293 7.46 -8.16 8.40
N ARG A 294 7.40 -9.49 8.48
CA ARG A 294 8.46 -10.30 9.10
C ARG A 294 9.71 -10.19 8.26
N VAL A 295 10.88 -10.07 8.88
CA VAL A 295 12.18 -10.11 8.19
C VAL A 295 12.62 -11.57 8.06
N THR A 296 12.28 -12.20 6.94
CA THR A 296 12.57 -13.62 6.66
C THR A 296 12.95 -13.82 5.20
N GLU A 297 13.42 -15.02 4.85
CA GLU A 297 13.72 -15.40 3.46
C GLU A 297 12.49 -15.23 2.56
N CYS A 298 11.29 -15.58 3.05
CA CYS A 298 10.06 -15.51 2.25
C CYS A 298 9.63 -14.09 1.88
N THR A 299 10.07 -13.06 2.61
CA THR A 299 9.66 -11.66 2.41
C THR A 299 10.80 -10.78 1.91
N MET A 300 12.02 -11.00 2.40
CA MET A 300 13.18 -10.15 2.17
C MET A 300 14.42 -10.94 1.74
N GLY A 301 14.24 -12.22 1.39
CA GLY A 301 15.29 -13.05 0.81
C GLY A 301 15.73 -12.58 -0.57
N ASP A 302 16.90 -13.03 -1.00
CA ASP A 302 17.54 -12.55 -2.23
C ASP A 302 16.73 -12.90 -3.48
N ASP A 303 16.05 -14.06 -3.51
CA ASP A 303 15.17 -14.44 -4.63
C ASP A 303 13.98 -13.47 -4.79
N ILE A 304 13.32 -13.14 -3.68
CA ILE A 304 12.17 -12.23 -3.68
C ILE A 304 12.62 -10.81 -4.01
N LEU A 305 13.67 -10.32 -3.35
CA LEU A 305 14.17 -8.97 -3.57
C LEU A 305 14.83 -8.80 -4.94
N GLY A 306 15.45 -9.83 -5.51
CA GLY A 306 15.96 -9.82 -6.88
C GLY A 306 14.84 -9.70 -7.92
N LYS A 307 13.72 -10.40 -7.72
CA LYS A 307 12.53 -10.30 -8.59
C LYS A 307 11.82 -8.95 -8.45
N PHE A 308 11.75 -8.42 -7.22
CA PHE A 308 11.10 -7.15 -6.88
C PHE A 308 11.92 -5.92 -7.29
N GLY A 309 13.24 -6.00 -7.10
CA GLY A 309 14.24 -4.99 -7.47
C GLY A 309 14.70 -5.06 -8.92
N TYR A 310 13.94 -5.74 -9.79
CA TYR A 310 14.23 -5.76 -11.22
C TYR A 310 13.83 -4.44 -11.88
N TYR A 311 14.83 -3.71 -12.37
CA TYR A 311 14.63 -2.53 -13.20
C TYR A 311 14.17 -2.92 -14.61
N PRO A 312 13.06 -2.35 -15.13
CA PRO A 312 12.55 -2.70 -16.44
C PRO A 312 13.49 -2.20 -17.55
N ARG A 313 13.70 -3.03 -18.57
CA ARG A 313 14.50 -2.75 -19.76
C ARG A 313 13.61 -2.30 -20.91
N ASP A 314 14.19 -1.68 -21.93
CA ASP A 314 13.45 -1.24 -23.14
C ASP A 314 12.83 -2.43 -23.91
N THR A 315 13.34 -3.64 -23.70
CA THR A 315 12.80 -4.88 -24.29
C THR A 315 11.65 -5.49 -23.49
N ASP A 316 11.34 -4.98 -22.29
CA ASP A 316 10.25 -5.50 -21.48
C ASP A 316 8.88 -5.04 -21.99
N GLY A 317 7.91 -5.96 -21.91
CA GLY A 317 6.52 -5.63 -22.17
C GLY A 317 5.94 -4.69 -21.11
N LEU A 318 4.99 -3.88 -21.54
CA LEU A 318 4.25 -2.90 -20.74
C LEU A 318 3.78 -3.41 -19.35
N PHE A 319 3.29 -4.65 -19.25
CA PHE A 319 2.84 -5.23 -17.98
C PHE A 319 3.97 -5.35 -16.96
N ARG A 320 5.19 -5.71 -17.41
CA ARG A 320 6.38 -5.78 -16.55
C ARG A 320 6.79 -4.37 -16.10
N THR A 321 6.82 -3.42 -17.03
CA THR A 321 7.20 -2.02 -16.76
C THR A 321 6.23 -1.35 -15.76
N VAL A 322 4.92 -1.45 -15.99
CA VAL A 322 3.90 -0.93 -15.06
C VAL A 322 4.06 -1.52 -13.67
N ARG A 323 4.28 -2.83 -13.58
CA ARG A 323 4.42 -3.50 -12.29
C ARG A 323 5.67 -3.02 -11.55
N SER A 324 6.80 -2.85 -12.25
CA SER A 324 8.05 -2.34 -11.66
C SER A 324 7.97 -0.87 -11.27
N MET A 325 7.28 -0.03 -12.05
CA MET A 325 7.32 1.43 -11.88
C MET A 325 6.17 2.02 -11.06
N MET A 326 5.01 1.35 -10.99
CA MET A 326 3.76 1.97 -10.48
C MET A 326 3.10 1.21 -9.33
N SER A 327 3.59 0.03 -8.96
CA SER A 327 2.86 -0.90 -8.08
C SER A 327 3.77 -1.60 -7.07
N GLU A 328 4.65 -0.88 -6.37
CA GLU A 328 5.64 -1.46 -5.44
C GLU A 328 5.02 -2.27 -4.32
N ASP A 329 3.98 -1.73 -3.68
CA ASP A 329 3.33 -2.35 -2.52
C ASP A 329 2.68 -3.69 -2.87
N ARG A 330 2.01 -3.73 -4.01
CA ARG A 330 1.28 -4.92 -4.47
C ARG A 330 2.21 -5.93 -5.14
N ASP A 331 3.20 -5.46 -5.91
CA ASP A 331 4.13 -6.35 -6.61
C ASP A 331 4.94 -7.20 -5.63
N HIS A 332 5.49 -6.59 -4.57
CA HIS A 332 6.24 -7.31 -3.56
C HIS A 332 5.41 -8.43 -2.93
N ILE A 333 4.20 -8.13 -2.48
CA ILE A 333 3.32 -9.10 -1.80
C ILE A 333 2.83 -10.18 -2.76
N CYS A 334 2.50 -9.82 -4.01
CA CYS A 334 2.15 -10.80 -5.03
C CYS A 334 3.32 -11.75 -5.33
N LEU A 335 4.57 -11.28 -5.34
CA LEU A 335 5.76 -12.15 -5.47
C LEU A 335 5.88 -13.08 -4.26
N VAL A 336 5.79 -12.55 -3.04
CA VAL A 336 5.86 -13.35 -1.80
C VAL A 336 4.83 -14.48 -1.79
N LEU A 337 3.55 -14.15 -2.01
CA LEU A 337 2.45 -15.12 -2.01
C LEU A 337 2.59 -16.15 -3.13
N ALA A 338 3.23 -15.75 -4.22
CA ALA A 338 3.33 -16.59 -5.38
C ALA A 338 4.50 -17.58 -5.32
N GLU A 339 5.62 -17.21 -4.71
CA GLU A 339 6.74 -18.13 -4.49
C GLU A 339 6.51 -18.99 -3.23
N ASN A 340 5.75 -18.49 -2.24
CA ASN A 340 5.56 -19.15 -0.95
C ASN A 340 4.10 -19.49 -0.67
N ALA A 341 3.66 -20.70 -1.06
CA ALA A 341 2.25 -21.11 -0.92
C ALA A 341 1.73 -21.18 0.53
N HIS A 342 2.62 -21.40 1.50
CA HIS A 342 2.29 -21.53 2.93
C HIS A 342 2.17 -20.17 3.66
N VAL A 343 2.61 -19.08 3.03
CA VAL A 343 2.61 -17.73 3.60
C VAL A 343 1.21 -17.15 3.59
N GLN A 344 0.89 -16.42 4.66
CA GLN A 344 -0.33 -15.65 4.81
C GLN A 344 -0.03 -14.16 4.97
N THR A 345 -0.93 -13.33 4.46
CA THR A 345 -0.99 -11.89 4.64
C THR A 345 -2.39 -11.46 5.07
N ARG A 346 -2.47 -10.46 5.96
CA ARG A 346 -3.71 -10.08 6.64
C ARG A 346 -3.96 -8.57 6.60
N VAL A 347 -5.20 -8.18 6.93
CA VAL A 347 -5.54 -6.79 7.27
C VAL A 347 -5.93 -6.73 8.75
N CYS A 348 -5.44 -5.71 9.46
CA CYS A 348 -5.79 -5.38 10.83
C CYS A 348 -6.59 -4.07 10.83
N LEU A 349 -7.93 -4.18 10.97
CA LEU A 349 -8.79 -3.01 10.89
C LEU A 349 -8.68 -2.06 12.10
N SER A 350 -8.11 -2.56 13.20
CA SER A 350 -7.82 -1.81 14.43
C SER A 350 -6.53 -0.98 14.33
N ALA A 351 -5.62 -1.30 13.40
CA ALA A 351 -4.38 -0.56 13.20
C ALA A 351 -4.61 0.60 12.22
N ARG A 352 -4.96 1.78 12.71
CA ARG A 352 -5.38 2.90 11.86
C ARG A 352 -4.20 3.78 11.41
N ALA A 353 -4.22 4.16 10.13
CA ALA A 353 -3.30 5.13 9.55
C ALA A 353 -4.07 6.18 8.74
N PHE A 354 -3.62 7.43 8.84
CA PHE A 354 -4.28 8.59 8.24
C PHE A 354 -3.40 9.20 7.14
N THR A 355 -3.92 9.27 5.92
CA THR A 355 -3.19 9.76 4.73
C THR A 355 -3.80 11.04 4.18
N THR A 356 -3.03 11.80 3.40
CA THR A 356 -3.58 12.99 2.73
C THR A 356 -4.25 12.60 1.41
N ALA A 357 -5.56 12.84 1.30
CA ALA A 357 -6.28 12.63 0.03
C ALA A 357 -5.96 13.75 -0.98
N PRO A 358 -5.93 13.44 -2.29
CA PRO A 358 -5.70 14.46 -3.31
C PRO A 358 -6.90 15.41 -3.43
N THR A 359 -6.63 16.71 -3.37
CA THR A 359 -7.62 17.78 -3.57
C THR A 359 -7.65 18.29 -5.02
N ILE A 360 -6.56 18.10 -5.76
CA ILE A 360 -6.42 18.60 -7.12
C ILE A 360 -6.79 17.48 -8.13
N PRO A 361 -7.71 17.73 -9.09
CA PRO A 361 -8.21 16.69 -10.00
C PRO A 361 -7.13 15.96 -10.81
N SER A 362 -6.08 16.65 -11.26
CA SER A 362 -4.99 16.01 -12.00
C SER A 362 -4.18 15.03 -11.14
N VAL A 363 -3.95 15.37 -9.87
CA VAL A 363 -3.29 14.49 -8.89
C VAL A 363 -4.19 13.30 -8.58
N PHE A 364 -5.49 13.55 -8.38
CA PHE A 364 -6.49 12.51 -8.17
C PHE A 364 -6.50 11.50 -9.33
N LEU A 365 -6.61 11.96 -10.58
CA LEU A 365 -6.61 11.09 -11.75
C LEU A 365 -5.28 10.31 -11.91
N SER A 366 -4.14 10.95 -11.66
CA SER A 366 -2.83 10.28 -11.67
C SER A 366 -2.74 9.18 -10.61
N GLN A 367 -3.28 9.40 -9.41
CA GLN A 367 -3.35 8.39 -8.36
C GLN A 367 -4.25 7.22 -8.79
N ARG A 368 -5.45 7.50 -9.32
CA ARG A 368 -6.40 6.44 -9.73
C ARG A 368 -5.95 5.65 -10.95
N ARG A 369 -5.17 6.27 -11.84
CA ARG A 369 -4.48 5.57 -12.93
C ARG A 369 -3.56 4.48 -12.38
N ARG A 370 -2.70 4.80 -11.40
CA ARG A 370 -1.84 3.80 -10.73
C ARG A 370 -2.65 2.72 -10.03
N TRP A 371 -3.74 3.11 -9.36
CA TRP A 371 -4.64 2.17 -8.69
C TRP A 371 -5.52 1.36 -9.65
N THR A 372 -5.47 1.63 -10.95
CA THR A 372 -6.12 0.81 -11.99
C THR A 372 -5.09 -0.10 -12.66
N LEU A 373 -3.94 0.44 -13.06
CA LEU A 373 -2.86 -0.29 -13.75
C LEU A 373 -2.13 -1.29 -12.85
N GLY A 374 -1.88 -0.95 -11.59
CA GLY A 374 -1.26 -1.85 -10.61
C GLY A 374 -2.09 -3.13 -10.40
N PRO A 375 -3.39 -3.01 -10.09
CA PRO A 375 -4.28 -4.16 -10.04
C PRO A 375 -4.40 -4.94 -11.34
N LEU A 376 -4.53 -4.27 -12.49
CA LEU A 376 -4.59 -4.94 -13.80
C LEU A 376 -3.40 -5.89 -13.99
N THR A 377 -2.17 -5.38 -13.86
CA THR A 377 -0.97 -6.19 -14.08
C THR A 377 -0.79 -7.29 -13.04
N SER A 378 -1.10 -6.99 -11.77
CA SER A 378 -0.97 -7.95 -10.68
C SER A 378 -2.03 -9.05 -10.77
N ASP A 379 -3.30 -8.71 -11.05
CA ASP A 379 -4.38 -9.69 -11.19
C ASP A 379 -4.15 -10.62 -12.39
N SER A 380 -3.60 -10.12 -13.50
CA SER A 380 -3.20 -10.98 -14.64
C SER A 380 -2.16 -12.03 -14.27
N LEU A 381 -1.24 -11.70 -13.36
CA LEU A 381 -0.29 -12.68 -12.82
C LEU A 381 -0.97 -13.65 -11.86
N LEU A 382 -1.82 -13.15 -10.96
CA LEU A 382 -2.49 -13.98 -9.96
C LEU A 382 -3.37 -15.05 -10.58
N VAL A 383 -4.04 -14.74 -11.70
CA VAL A 383 -4.85 -15.71 -12.48
C VAL A 383 -4.03 -16.91 -12.96
N SER A 384 -2.79 -16.70 -13.40
CA SER A 384 -1.94 -17.75 -13.98
C SER A 384 -1.18 -18.56 -12.93
N ARG A 385 -0.97 -18.01 -11.73
CA ARG A 385 -0.16 -18.66 -10.69
C ARG A 385 -0.94 -19.67 -9.84
N LYS A 386 -0.42 -20.89 -9.74
CA LYS A 386 -1.03 -22.00 -8.99
C LYS A 386 -1.04 -21.78 -7.47
N SER A 387 0.01 -21.15 -6.94
CA SER A 387 0.17 -20.87 -5.50
C SER A 387 -0.88 -19.90 -4.96
N THR A 388 -1.49 -19.04 -5.78
CA THR A 388 -2.51 -18.04 -5.39
C THR A 388 -3.80 -18.64 -4.83
N GLY A 389 -4.11 -19.90 -5.14
CA GLY A 389 -5.34 -20.58 -4.70
C GLY A 389 -6.55 -20.20 -5.55
N TRP A 390 -7.53 -21.10 -5.67
CA TRP A 390 -8.60 -20.98 -6.66
C TRP A 390 -9.52 -19.76 -6.42
N VAL A 391 -9.84 -19.44 -5.15
CA VAL A 391 -10.71 -18.29 -4.80
C VAL A 391 -10.11 -16.98 -5.32
N GLU A 392 -8.83 -16.75 -5.04
CA GLU A 392 -8.14 -15.53 -5.47
C GLU A 392 -7.95 -15.48 -6.99
N ARG A 393 -7.78 -16.64 -7.66
CA ARG A 393 -7.71 -16.71 -9.13
C ARG A 393 -9.05 -16.31 -9.77
N VAL A 394 -10.17 -16.79 -9.23
CA VAL A 394 -11.52 -16.42 -9.70
C VAL A 394 -11.78 -14.93 -9.44
N ALA A 395 -11.43 -14.41 -8.26
CA ALA A 395 -11.58 -13.00 -7.93
C ALA A 395 -10.71 -12.08 -8.83
N ALA A 396 -9.47 -12.48 -9.11
CA ALA A 396 -8.58 -11.79 -10.04
C ALA A 396 -9.14 -11.81 -11.46
N MET A 397 -9.59 -12.97 -11.96
CA MET A 397 -10.19 -13.10 -13.28
C MET A 397 -11.44 -12.21 -13.43
N SER A 398 -12.33 -12.23 -12.44
CA SER A 398 -13.52 -11.38 -12.44
C SER A 398 -13.17 -9.90 -12.45
N SER A 399 -12.13 -9.49 -11.70
CA SER A 399 -11.64 -8.10 -11.70
C SER A 399 -11.13 -7.68 -13.08
N LEU A 400 -10.41 -8.56 -13.79
CA LEU A 400 -9.93 -8.29 -15.15
C LEU A 400 -11.08 -8.19 -16.16
N ILE A 401 -12.01 -9.13 -16.13
CA ILE A 401 -13.19 -9.10 -16.99
C ILE A 401 -13.98 -7.81 -16.73
N HIS A 402 -14.23 -7.48 -15.46
CA HIS A 402 -14.96 -6.27 -15.09
C HIS A 402 -14.27 -5.01 -15.63
N LEU A 403 -12.94 -4.90 -15.49
CA LEU A 403 -12.19 -3.76 -16.00
C LEU A 403 -12.36 -3.58 -17.52
N LEU A 404 -12.37 -4.68 -18.28
CA LEU A 404 -12.56 -4.66 -19.73
C LEU A 404 -13.98 -4.28 -20.14
N VAL A 405 -15.00 -4.77 -19.42
CA VAL A 405 -16.42 -4.55 -19.79
C VAL A 405 -16.99 -3.24 -19.24
N ASN A 406 -16.40 -2.67 -18.18
CA ASN A 406 -16.96 -1.55 -17.44
C ASN A 406 -17.31 -0.32 -18.32
N PRO A 407 -16.49 0.13 -19.29
CA PRO A 407 -16.84 1.28 -20.13
C PRO A 407 -18.15 1.09 -20.90
N ALA A 408 -18.34 -0.08 -21.49
CA ALA A 408 -19.54 -0.38 -22.24
C ALA A 408 -20.74 -0.73 -21.34
N LEU A 409 -20.52 -1.25 -20.12
CA LEU A 409 -21.56 -1.35 -19.10
C LEU A 409 -22.03 0.02 -18.57
N PHE A 410 -21.13 1.00 -18.53
CA PHE A 410 -21.46 2.37 -18.15
C PHE A 410 -22.31 3.04 -19.23
N LEU A 411 -21.84 3.05 -20.49
CA LEU A 411 -22.55 3.65 -21.61
C LEU A 411 -23.91 2.99 -21.86
N SER A 412 -24.01 1.67 -21.70
CA SER A 412 -25.27 0.97 -21.91
C SER A 412 -26.38 1.36 -20.95
N LYS A 413 -26.08 1.95 -19.78
CA LYS A 413 -27.10 2.40 -18.82
C LYS A 413 -28.10 3.40 -19.41
N PHE A 414 -27.69 4.17 -20.41
CA PHE A 414 -28.53 5.23 -20.99
C PHE A 414 -29.57 4.73 -22.00
N TYR A 415 -29.40 3.52 -22.55
CA TYR A 415 -30.28 3.01 -23.61
C TYR A 415 -30.70 1.55 -23.44
N ARG A 416 -30.04 0.77 -22.56
CA ARG A 416 -30.39 -0.65 -22.37
C ARG A 416 -31.77 -0.79 -21.72
N GLN A 417 -32.60 -1.66 -22.29
CA GLN A 417 -33.86 -2.06 -21.70
C GLN A 417 -33.70 -3.44 -21.08
N LEU A 418 -33.79 -3.53 -19.75
CA LEU A 418 -33.64 -4.79 -19.03
C LEU A 418 -35.02 -5.44 -18.82
N ASP A 419 -35.10 -6.75 -18.98
CA ASP A 419 -36.29 -7.51 -18.62
C ASP A 419 -36.55 -7.44 -17.08
N PRO A 420 -37.78 -7.70 -16.63
CA PRO A 420 -38.13 -7.64 -15.20
C PRO A 420 -37.28 -8.55 -14.31
N THR A 421 -36.91 -9.73 -14.80
CA THR A 421 -36.12 -10.72 -14.05
C THR A 421 -34.70 -10.23 -13.82
N THR A 422 -34.03 -9.70 -14.85
CA THR A 422 -32.70 -9.08 -14.69
C THR A 422 -32.74 -7.91 -13.71
N ARG A 423 -33.77 -7.05 -13.81
CA ARG A 423 -33.93 -5.91 -12.88
C ARG A 423 -34.06 -6.37 -11.43
N TYR A 424 -34.85 -7.43 -11.19
CA TYR A 424 -35.01 -8.01 -9.87
C TYR A 424 -33.68 -8.51 -9.28
N TYR A 425 -32.88 -9.26 -10.05
CA TYR A 425 -31.58 -9.74 -9.57
C TYR A 425 -30.60 -8.60 -9.27
N LEU A 426 -30.52 -7.60 -10.14
CA LEU A 426 -29.69 -6.42 -9.88
C LEU A 426 -30.14 -5.68 -8.63
N PHE A 427 -31.44 -5.48 -8.46
CA PHE A 427 -32.01 -4.88 -7.26
C PHE A 427 -31.60 -5.67 -6.01
N PHE A 428 -31.77 -7.00 -6.02
CA PHE A 428 -31.39 -7.85 -4.90
C PHE A 428 -29.90 -7.70 -4.54
N PHE A 429 -28.99 -7.87 -5.50
CA PHE A 429 -27.55 -7.82 -5.23
C PHE A 429 -27.06 -6.42 -4.80
N GLU A 430 -27.56 -5.35 -5.43
CA GLU A 430 -27.18 -3.99 -5.05
C GLU A 430 -27.70 -3.61 -3.66
N ASN A 431 -28.92 -4.04 -3.29
CA ASN A 431 -29.43 -3.81 -1.93
C ASN A 431 -28.66 -4.63 -0.89
N TYR A 432 -28.29 -5.88 -1.20
CA TYR A 432 -27.43 -6.68 -0.32
C TYR A 432 -26.08 -5.98 -0.06
N ARG A 433 -25.47 -5.46 -1.12
CA ARG A 433 -24.24 -4.65 -1.02
C ARG A 433 -24.44 -3.39 -0.18
N MET A 434 -25.53 -2.67 -0.41
CA MET A 434 -25.86 -1.44 0.33
C MET A 434 -26.06 -1.71 1.82
N ILE A 435 -26.80 -2.78 2.18
CA ILE A 435 -27.01 -3.18 3.57
C ILE A 435 -25.66 -3.47 4.24
N TRP A 436 -24.77 -4.21 3.56
CA TRP A 436 -23.41 -4.45 4.08
C TRP A 436 -22.64 -3.15 4.30
N ASP A 437 -22.62 -2.24 3.33
CA ASP A 437 -21.91 -0.97 3.45
C ASP A 437 -22.46 -0.13 4.63
N LEU A 438 -23.78 -0.12 4.85
CA LEU A 438 -24.42 0.51 6.01
C LEU A 438 -24.03 -0.17 7.35
N LEU A 439 -24.00 -1.50 7.39
CA LEU A 439 -23.55 -2.24 8.57
C LEU A 439 -22.08 -1.91 8.92
N VAL A 440 -21.22 -1.81 7.91
CA VAL A 440 -19.82 -1.41 8.10
C VAL A 440 -19.73 0.00 8.70
N ILE A 441 -20.55 0.96 8.26
CA ILE A 441 -20.59 2.29 8.87
C ILE A 441 -20.89 2.18 10.38
N VAL A 442 -21.90 1.41 10.75
CA VAL A 442 -22.27 1.22 12.17
C VAL A 442 -21.14 0.54 12.96
N MET A 443 -20.45 -0.44 12.38
CA MET A 443 -19.39 -1.19 13.06
C MET A 443 -18.04 -0.45 13.14
N SER A 444 -17.74 0.42 12.18
CA SER A 444 -16.42 1.05 12.05
C SER A 444 -16.29 2.40 12.77
N THR A 445 -17.40 2.97 13.23
CA THR A 445 -17.45 4.35 13.76
C THR A 445 -17.27 4.39 15.26
N GLY A 446 -16.43 5.31 15.74
CA GLY A 446 -16.23 5.57 17.17
C GLY A 446 -17.04 6.76 17.69
N SER A 447 -17.63 7.55 16.79
CA SER A 447 -18.43 8.73 17.16
C SER A 447 -19.58 8.97 16.17
N PRO A 448 -20.65 9.66 16.60
CA PRO A 448 -21.76 10.05 15.70
C PRO A 448 -21.29 10.88 14.50
N THR A 449 -20.29 11.75 14.69
CA THR A 449 -19.73 12.57 13.61
C THR A 449 -19.07 11.71 12.55
N GLU A 450 -18.31 10.69 12.93
CA GLU A 450 -17.72 9.75 11.97
C GLU A 450 -18.78 8.96 11.21
N ALA A 451 -19.87 8.58 11.88
CA ALA A 451 -21.00 7.88 11.25
C ALA A 451 -21.67 8.76 10.19
N VAL A 452 -21.93 10.03 10.50
CA VAL A 452 -22.47 10.98 9.51
C VAL A 452 -21.50 11.17 8.34
N GLN A 453 -20.20 11.33 8.60
CA GLN A 453 -19.18 11.48 7.55
C GLN A 453 -19.14 10.28 6.62
N LEU A 454 -19.12 9.06 7.15
CA LEU A 454 -19.09 7.85 6.34
C LEU A 454 -20.42 7.60 5.62
N PHE A 455 -21.56 7.95 6.23
CA PHE A 455 -22.86 7.86 5.59
C PHE A 455 -22.96 8.80 4.38
N VAL A 456 -22.68 10.09 4.59
CA VAL A 456 -22.66 11.10 3.51
C VAL A 456 -21.62 10.73 2.45
N GLY A 457 -20.42 10.34 2.87
CA GLY A 457 -19.37 9.86 1.97
C GLY A 457 -19.81 8.65 1.15
N SER A 458 -20.55 7.70 1.74
CA SER A 458 -21.04 6.51 1.04
C SER A 458 -22.15 6.84 0.04
N MET A 459 -23.00 7.81 0.34
CA MET A 459 -23.97 8.35 -0.63
C MET A 459 -23.25 9.02 -1.80
N MET A 460 -22.26 9.87 -1.51
CA MET A 460 -21.43 10.51 -2.54
C MET A 460 -20.69 9.47 -3.40
N TYR A 461 -20.07 8.47 -2.77
CA TYR A 461 -19.38 7.40 -3.47
C TYR A 461 -20.35 6.62 -4.35
N GLY A 462 -21.52 6.21 -3.84
CA GLY A 462 -22.53 5.50 -4.61
C GLY A 462 -23.00 6.27 -5.86
N TYR A 463 -23.18 7.58 -5.74
CA TYR A 463 -23.65 8.43 -6.84
C TYR A 463 -22.55 8.77 -7.85
N PHE A 464 -21.38 9.22 -7.39
CA PHE A 464 -20.32 9.74 -8.26
C PHE A 464 -19.32 8.67 -8.74
N ALA A 465 -19.12 7.57 -8.01
CA ALA A 465 -18.11 6.56 -8.38
C ALA A 465 -18.31 5.97 -9.77
N PRO A 466 -19.53 5.67 -10.26
CA PRO A 466 -19.70 5.18 -11.63
C PRO A 466 -19.12 6.13 -12.70
N LEU A 467 -19.38 7.44 -12.55
CA LEU A 467 -18.89 8.47 -13.46
C LEU A 467 -17.37 8.66 -13.32
N ILE A 468 -16.88 8.77 -12.08
CA ILE A 468 -15.45 8.94 -11.79
C ILE A 468 -14.64 7.74 -12.29
N ASN A 469 -15.13 6.51 -12.10
CA ASN A 469 -14.48 5.30 -12.58
C ASN A 469 -14.45 5.24 -14.10
N PHE A 470 -15.51 5.68 -14.78
CA PHE A 470 -15.54 5.75 -16.24
C PHE A 470 -14.47 6.70 -16.78
N PHE A 471 -14.40 7.93 -16.27
CA PHE A 471 -13.37 8.90 -16.68
C PHE A 471 -11.96 8.46 -16.29
N THR A 472 -11.79 7.87 -15.11
CA THR A 472 -10.51 7.30 -14.67
C THR A 472 -10.05 6.22 -15.64
N HIS A 473 -10.96 5.37 -16.13
CA HIS A 473 -10.64 4.31 -17.07
C HIS A 473 -10.18 4.88 -18.42
N LEU A 474 -10.92 5.85 -18.97
CA LEU A 474 -10.52 6.55 -20.21
C LEU A 474 -9.16 7.26 -20.05
N TYR A 475 -8.97 7.96 -18.93
CA TYR A 475 -7.70 8.61 -18.61
C TYR A 475 -6.55 7.60 -18.50
N THR A 476 -6.82 6.44 -17.91
CA THR A 476 -5.84 5.36 -17.76
C THR A 476 -5.42 4.79 -19.10
N LEU A 477 -6.37 4.58 -20.02
CA LEU A 477 -6.08 4.14 -21.38
C LEU A 477 -5.31 5.19 -22.17
N TYR A 478 -5.64 6.48 -22.00
CA TYR A 478 -4.97 7.58 -22.69
C TYR A 478 -3.54 7.85 -22.17
N LYS A 479 -3.27 7.60 -20.89
CA LYS A 479 -1.97 7.83 -20.23
C LYS A 479 -1.31 6.53 -19.78
N LEU A 480 -1.50 5.46 -20.55
CA LEU A 480 -1.13 4.12 -20.14
C LEU A 480 0.40 3.93 -20.01
N ASP A 481 1.16 4.68 -20.80
CA ASP A 481 2.63 4.74 -20.85
C ASP A 481 3.24 5.88 -20.01
N ASP A 482 2.42 6.64 -19.28
CA ASP A 482 2.90 7.74 -18.44
C ASP A 482 3.32 7.23 -17.05
N PHE A 483 4.61 6.95 -16.90
CA PHE A 483 5.21 6.51 -15.64
C PHE A 483 5.57 7.64 -14.68
N ARG A 484 5.25 8.89 -15.01
CA ARG A 484 5.49 10.05 -14.13
C ARG A 484 4.52 10.07 -12.96
N TRP A 485 5.02 10.47 -11.80
CA TRP A 485 4.21 10.70 -10.60
C TRP A 485 3.57 12.08 -10.67
N GLY A 486 2.23 12.13 -10.71
CA GLY A 486 1.47 13.38 -10.71
C GLY A 486 1.38 14.05 -9.35
N LYS A 487 2.51 14.27 -8.65
CA LYS A 487 2.50 15.14 -7.46
C LYS A 487 2.27 16.59 -7.91
N THR A 488 1.53 17.34 -7.10
CA THR A 488 1.16 18.75 -7.30
C THR A 488 2.35 19.70 -7.40
N ARG A 489 3.48 19.32 -6.81
CA ARG A 489 4.68 20.16 -6.75
C ARG A 489 5.56 19.81 -7.95
N VAL A 490 5.53 20.67 -8.97
CA VAL A 490 6.58 20.67 -10.00
C VAL A 490 7.93 20.74 -9.28
N VAL A 491 8.76 19.73 -9.52
CA VAL A 491 10.10 19.63 -8.96
C VAL A 491 10.93 20.73 -9.60
N VAL A 492 11.45 21.65 -8.79
CA VAL A 492 12.47 22.59 -9.27
C VAL A 492 13.80 21.86 -9.09
N ALA A 493 14.25 21.19 -10.15
CA ALA A 493 15.61 20.69 -10.18
C ALA A 493 16.53 21.91 -10.21
N ASN A 494 17.39 22.06 -9.19
CA ASN A 494 18.53 22.95 -9.33
C ASN A 494 19.39 22.34 -10.44
N LYS A 495 19.45 22.98 -11.61
CA LYS A 495 20.58 22.78 -12.50
C LYS A 495 21.81 23.16 -11.69
N ALA A 496 22.60 22.18 -11.29
CA ALA A 496 23.93 22.46 -10.77
C ALA A 496 24.64 23.28 -11.86
N VAL A 497 25.01 24.50 -11.51
CA VAL A 497 25.94 25.28 -12.32
C VAL A 497 27.24 24.51 -12.24
N SER A 498 27.62 23.91 -13.37
CA SER A 498 28.90 23.26 -13.60
C SER A 498 30.05 24.20 -13.31
#